data_AF-A0A543I9D7-F1
#
_entry.id   AF-A0A543I9D7-F1
#
_cell.length_a   1.000
_cell.length_b   1.000
_cell.length_c   1.000
_cell.angle_alpha   90.00
_cell.angle_beta   90.00
_cell.angle_gamma   90.00
#
_symmetry.space_group_name_H-M   'P 1'
#
loop_
_entity.id
_entity.type
_entity.pdbx_description
1 polymer ?
#
loop_
_entity_poly.entity_id
_entity_poly.type
_entity_poly.pdbx_seq_one_letter_code
_entity_poly.pdbx_strand_id
1 'polypeptide(L)'
;MAPRLLRCATQNRNGGDTVGDQSAVDRAAMQQAATRIEDSAGIVKGLQTKLDGHKSQLMSGWAGNAAVSFDRVFTEFQTEMTKVRTALEGMHEKLVQTKITYESTEQEQQDAVNKINQLLNGTT
;
A
#
# COMPACT_ATOMS: atom_id res chain seq x y z
N MET A 1 -42.15 -34.39 -24.58
CA MET A 1 -41.85 -33.37 -23.55
C MET A 1 -40.48 -32.79 -23.89
N ALA A 2 -40.42 -31.49 -24.21
CA ALA A 2 -39.29 -30.82 -24.84
C ALA A 2 -38.18 -30.42 -23.84
N PRO A 3 -36.95 -30.12 -24.32
CA PRO A 3 -35.70 -30.09 -23.55
C PRO A 3 -35.32 -28.69 -23.07
N ARG A 4 -34.36 -28.57 -22.14
CA ARG A 4 -33.71 -27.29 -21.86
C ARG A 4 -32.21 -27.47 -21.62
N LEU A 5 -31.48 -27.33 -22.72
CA LEU A 5 -30.05 -27.08 -22.77
C LEU A 5 -29.71 -25.95 -21.80
N LEU A 6 -28.92 -26.25 -20.78
CA LEU A 6 -28.26 -25.25 -19.93
C LEU A 6 -27.15 -24.59 -20.75
N ARG A 7 -27.57 -23.70 -21.66
CA ARG A 7 -26.69 -22.75 -22.34
C ARG A 7 -26.43 -21.63 -21.34
N CYS A 8 -25.50 -21.85 -20.41
CA CYS A 8 -24.96 -20.74 -19.61
C CYS A 8 -24.08 -19.91 -20.55
N ALA A 9 -24.61 -18.74 -20.90
CA ALA A 9 -23.96 -17.55 -21.40
C ALA A 9 -22.55 -17.74 -21.99
N THR A 10 -22.53 -17.84 -23.32
CA THR A 10 -21.70 -17.05 -24.21
C THR A 10 -20.62 -16.23 -23.50
N GLN A 11 -19.43 -16.81 -23.43
CA GLN A 11 -18.16 -16.11 -23.39
C GLN A 11 -18.09 -15.13 -24.57
N ASN A 12 -18.67 -13.94 -24.44
CA ASN A 12 -18.47 -12.84 -25.36
C ASN A 12 -17.33 -11.98 -24.83
N ARG A 13 -16.11 -12.30 -25.26
CA ARG A 13 -14.89 -11.53 -25.00
C ARG A 13 -14.96 -10.22 -25.78
N ASN A 14 -15.64 -9.22 -25.22
CA ASN A 14 -15.51 -7.82 -25.65
C ASN A 14 -14.72 -7.09 -24.56
N GLY A 15 -13.56 -6.54 -24.90
CA GLY A 15 -12.53 -6.00 -24.00
C GLY A 15 -12.89 -4.72 -23.23
N GLY A 16 -14.12 -4.58 -22.74
CA GLY A 16 -14.58 -3.49 -21.88
C GLY A 16 -14.59 -3.84 -20.39
N ASP A 17 -14.92 -5.09 -20.03
CA ASP A 17 -15.10 -5.49 -18.63
C ASP A 17 -13.77 -5.75 -17.89
N THR A 18 -12.67 -5.94 -18.62
CA THR A 18 -11.38 -6.31 -18.02
C THR A 18 -10.65 -5.14 -17.35
N VAL A 19 -10.85 -3.89 -17.79
CA VAL A 19 -10.06 -2.76 -17.28
C VAL A 19 -10.61 -2.25 -15.94
N GLY A 20 -11.92 -2.10 -15.80
CA GLY A 20 -12.55 -1.64 -14.55
C GLY A 20 -12.42 -2.66 -13.42
N ASP A 21 -12.59 -3.95 -13.72
CA ASP A 21 -12.44 -5.04 -12.74
C ASP A 21 -10.97 -5.21 -12.32
N GLN A 22 -10.02 -5.11 -13.27
CA GLN A 22 -8.59 -5.12 -12.97
C GLN A 22 -8.16 -3.91 -12.14
N SER A 23 -8.64 -2.71 -12.48
CA SER A 23 -8.40 -1.45 -11.75
C SER A 23 -8.87 -1.55 -10.29
N ALA A 24 -10.02 -2.18 -10.03
CA ALA A 24 -10.54 -2.40 -8.68
C ALA A 24 -9.69 -3.42 -7.88
N VAL A 25 -9.28 -4.53 -8.50
CA VAL A 25 -8.39 -5.53 -7.88
C VAL A 25 -7.04 -4.92 -7.54
N ASP A 26 -6.46 -4.12 -8.44
CA ASP A 26 -5.17 -3.46 -8.24
C ASP A 26 -5.23 -2.45 -7.08
N ARG A 27 -6.32 -1.66 -6.97
CA ARG A 27 -6.53 -0.76 -5.83
C ARG A 27 -6.65 -1.50 -4.50
N ALA A 28 -7.37 -2.62 -4.48
CA ALA A 28 -7.52 -3.44 -3.27
C ALA A 28 -6.16 -4.03 -2.83
N ALA A 29 -5.37 -4.55 -3.77
CA ALA A 29 -4.03 -5.05 -3.52
C ALA A 29 -3.08 -3.95 -3.01
N MET A 30 -3.13 -2.75 -3.61
CA MET A 30 -2.34 -1.59 -3.17
C MET A 30 -2.71 -1.16 -1.76
N GLN A 31 -4.00 -1.08 -1.43
CA GLN A 31 -4.45 -0.74 -0.08
C GLN A 31 -3.97 -1.76 0.95
N GLN A 32 -4.04 -3.06 0.63
CA GLN A 32 -3.56 -4.11 1.51
C GLN A 32 -2.04 -4.02 1.72
N ALA A 33 -1.28 -3.76 0.64
CA ALA A 33 0.16 -3.57 0.73
C ALA A 33 0.51 -2.33 1.59
N ALA A 34 -0.22 -1.23 1.42
CA ALA A 34 -0.05 -0.02 2.22
C ALA A 34 -0.24 -0.31 3.72
N THR A 35 -1.34 -0.97 4.11
CA THR A 35 -1.59 -1.33 5.52
C THR A 35 -0.47 -2.21 6.09
N ARG A 36 0.00 -3.22 5.34
CA ARG A 36 1.11 -4.09 5.80
C ARG A 36 2.42 -3.32 6.02
N ILE A 37 2.69 -2.32 5.17
CA ILE A 37 3.87 -1.47 5.30
C ILE A 37 3.75 -0.56 6.52
N GLU A 38 2.57 0.04 6.73
CA GLU A 38 2.28 0.86 7.91
C GLU A 38 2.46 0.05 9.20
N ASP A 39 1.89 -1.15 9.28
CA ASP A 39 2.04 -2.06 10.41
C ASP A 39 3.52 -2.37 10.68
N SER A 40 4.28 -2.66 9.62
CA SER A 40 5.71 -2.97 9.71
C SER A 40 6.52 -1.77 10.22
N ALA A 41 6.23 -0.56 9.73
CA ALA A 41 6.84 0.67 10.20
C ALA A 41 6.53 0.92 11.69
N GLY A 42 5.29 0.66 12.10
CA GLY A 42 4.85 0.69 13.50
C GLY A 42 5.63 -0.28 14.39
N ILE A 43 5.83 -1.52 13.93
CA ILE A 43 6.64 -2.53 14.64
C ILE A 43 8.08 -2.05 14.80
N VAL A 44 8.71 -1.57 13.73
CA VAL A 44 10.10 -1.06 13.76
C VAL A 44 10.21 0.08 14.77
N LYS A 45 9.29 1.05 14.74
CA LYS A 45 9.23 2.16 15.70
C LYS A 45 9.10 1.65 17.14
N GLY A 46 8.20 0.71 17.39
CA GLY A 46 8.00 0.11 18.71
C GLY A 46 9.26 -0.60 19.23
N LEU A 47 9.97 -1.32 18.37
CA LEU A 47 11.24 -1.97 18.71
C LEU A 47 12.31 -0.92 19.07
N GLN A 48 12.43 0.17 18.31
CA GLN A 48 13.37 1.25 18.61
C GLN A 48 13.11 1.88 19.99
N THR A 49 11.84 2.16 20.32
CA THR A 49 11.47 2.71 21.64
C THR A 49 11.82 1.74 22.78
N LYS A 50 11.56 0.45 22.61
CA LYS A 50 11.91 -0.56 23.63
C LYS A 50 13.42 -0.68 23.82
N LEU A 51 14.17 -0.74 22.73
CA LEU A 51 15.63 -0.80 22.74
C LEU A 51 16.25 0.43 23.42
N ASP A 52 15.70 1.62 23.17
CA ASP A 52 16.15 2.85 23.82
C ASP A 52 15.91 2.81 25.34
N GLY A 53 14.74 2.31 25.77
CA GLY A 53 14.46 2.07 27.19
C GLY A 53 15.43 1.09 27.83
N HIS A 54 15.70 -0.05 27.17
CA HIS A 54 16.66 -1.04 27.66
C HIS A 54 18.08 -0.49 27.73
N LYS A 55 18.51 0.30 26.73
CA LYS A 55 19.79 1.00 26.76
C LYS A 55 19.87 1.94 27.96
N SER A 56 18.87 2.79 28.17
CA SER A 56 18.85 3.75 29.27
C SER A 56 19.01 3.04 30.63
N GLN A 57 18.29 1.94 30.83
CA GLN A 57 18.41 1.12 32.03
C GLN A 57 19.81 0.52 32.18
N LEU A 58 20.37 -0.04 31.10
CA LEU A 58 21.71 -0.63 31.09
C LEU A 58 22.80 0.40 31.40
N MET A 59 22.73 1.57 30.77
CA MET A 59 23.73 2.64 30.89
C MET A 59 23.67 3.36 32.25
N SER A 60 22.58 3.24 33.01
CA SER A 60 22.42 3.91 34.32
C SER A 60 23.50 3.53 35.35
N GLY A 61 24.04 2.31 35.26
CA GLY A 61 25.11 1.82 36.12
C GLY A 61 26.34 1.30 35.37
N TRP A 62 26.30 1.27 34.04
CA TRP A 62 27.38 0.74 33.22
C TRP A 62 28.19 1.88 32.58
N ALA A 63 29.36 2.13 33.14
CA ALA A 63 30.30 3.15 32.67
C ALA A 63 31.66 2.53 32.31
N GLY A 64 32.42 3.24 31.46
CA GLY A 64 33.76 2.85 31.01
C GLY A 64 33.84 2.66 29.49
N ASN A 65 35.03 2.28 29.00
CA ASN A 65 35.30 2.19 27.55
C ASN A 65 34.35 1.25 26.81
N ALA A 66 33.94 0.13 27.45
CA ALA A 66 32.98 -0.81 26.86
C ALA A 66 31.60 -0.16 26.66
N ALA A 67 31.14 0.66 27.61
CA ALA A 67 29.87 1.38 27.52
C ALA A 67 29.89 2.41 26.37
N VAL A 68 31.02 3.09 26.16
CA VAL A 68 31.23 4.01 25.03
C VAL A 68 31.19 3.27 23.69
N SER A 69 31.86 2.11 23.58
CA SER A 69 31.82 1.30 22.36
C SER A 69 30.40 0.78 22.06
N PHE A 70 29.68 0.33 23.09
CA PHE A 70 28.28 -0.10 22.95
C PHE A 70 27.38 1.06 22.50
N ASP A 71 27.51 2.24 23.12
CA ASP A 71 26.73 3.43 22.77
C ASP A 71 26.90 3.84 21.31
N ARG A 72 28.13 3.74 20.78
CA ARG A 72 28.42 3.98 19.37
C ARG A 72 27.69 3.00 18.45
N VAL A 73 27.81 1.70 18.70
CA VAL A 73 27.16 0.65 17.90
C VAL A 73 25.63 0.79 17.99
N PHE A 74 25.10 1.11 19.16
CA PHE A 74 23.68 1.35 19.35
C PHE A 74 23.18 2.54 18.53
N THR A 75 23.95 3.64 18.51
CA THR A 75 23.60 4.85 17.74
C THR A 75 23.59 4.55 16.23
N GLU A 76 24.56 3.76 15.76
CA GLU A 76 24.60 3.31 14.36
C GLU A 76 23.40 2.42 14.04
N PHE A 77 23.08 1.45 14.91
CA PHE A 77 21.89 0.61 14.75
C PHE A 77 20.59 1.43 14.70
N GLN A 78 20.42 2.42 15.59
CA GLN A 78 19.26 3.31 15.58
C GLN A 78 19.16 4.13 14.28
N THR A 79 20.31 4.52 13.73
CA THR A 79 20.37 5.23 12.44
C THR A 79 19.88 4.33 11.31
N GLU A 80 20.36 3.08 11.23
CA GLU A 80 19.93 2.14 10.20
C GLU A 80 18.45 1.76 10.35
N MET A 81 17.97 1.53 11.57
CA MET A 81 16.54 1.27 11.81
C MET A 81 15.66 2.45 11.41
N THR A 82 16.15 3.69 11.59
CA THR A 82 15.45 4.89 11.13
C THR A 82 15.37 4.94 9.61
N LYS A 83 16.45 4.59 8.90
CA LYS A 83 16.43 4.49 7.43
C LYS A 83 15.41 3.46 6.94
N VAL A 84 15.36 2.29 7.57
CA VAL A 84 14.38 1.24 7.24
C VAL A 84 12.96 1.75 7.45
N ARG A 85 12.68 2.37 8.60
CA ARG A 85 11.35 2.94 8.90
C ARG A 85 10.94 4.01 7.89
N THR A 86 11.83 4.97 7.59
CA THR A 86 11.56 6.03 6.62
C THR A 86 11.36 5.48 5.19
N ALA A 87 12.09 4.44 4.81
CA ALA A 87 11.87 3.77 3.53
C ALA A 87 10.49 3.09 3.47
N LEU A 88 10.05 2.45 4.56
CA LEU A 88 8.69 1.89 4.68
C LEU A 88 7.63 2.99 4.58
N GLU A 89 7.77 4.07 5.34
CA GLU A 89 6.85 5.22 5.29
C GLU A 89 6.77 5.83 3.87
N GLY A 90 7.91 5.97 3.19
CA GLY A 90 7.95 6.46 1.81
C GLY A 90 7.33 5.49 0.79
N MET A 91 7.43 4.18 1.01
CA MET A 91 6.72 3.19 0.18
C MET A 91 5.21 3.25 0.41
N HIS A 92 4.76 3.43 1.65
CA HIS A 92 3.35 3.62 1.99
C HIS A 92 2.77 4.85 1.28
N GLU A 93 3.44 6.00 1.37
CA GLU A 93 3.02 7.22 0.70
C GLU A 93 2.86 7.04 -0.82
N LYS A 94 3.83 6.37 -1.46
CA LYS A 94 3.77 6.08 -2.90
C LYS A 94 2.61 5.18 -3.29
N LEU A 95 2.30 4.16 -2.48
CA LEU A 95 1.16 3.27 -2.73
C LEU A 95 -0.18 4.00 -2.60
N VAL A 96 -0.33 4.84 -1.57
CA VAL A 96 -1.53 5.66 -1.39
C VAL A 96 -1.68 6.66 -2.53
N GLN A 97 -0.59 7.32 -2.94
CA GLN A 97 -0.62 8.25 -4.06
C GLN A 97 -1.00 7.54 -5.38
N THR A 98 -0.46 6.34 -5.60
CA THR A 98 -0.79 5.55 -6.79
C THR A 98 -2.27 5.17 -6.79
N LYS A 99 -2.81 4.72 -5.66
CA LYS A 99 -4.25 4.44 -5.52
C LYS A 99 -5.10 5.66 -5.91
N ILE A 100 -4.77 6.85 -5.43
CA ILE A 100 -5.47 8.11 -5.78
C ILE A 100 -5.43 8.36 -7.29
N THR A 101 -4.28 8.14 -7.93
CA THR A 101 -4.15 8.29 -9.40
C THR A 101 -5.08 7.34 -10.14
N TYR A 102 -5.15 6.06 -9.74
CA TYR A 102 -6.06 5.09 -10.36
C TYR A 102 -7.53 5.49 -10.16
N GLU A 103 -7.91 6.01 -8.98
CA GLU A 103 -9.27 6.50 -8.72
C GLU A 103 -9.62 7.71 -9.62
N SER A 104 -8.71 8.65 -9.79
CA SER A 104 -8.91 9.81 -10.68
C SER A 104 -9.05 9.38 -12.14
N THR A 105 -8.16 8.50 -12.63
CA THR A 105 -8.21 8.02 -14.00
C THR A 105 -9.49 7.25 -14.29
N GLU A 106 -9.98 6.43 -13.35
CA GLU A 106 -11.24 5.73 -13.51
C GLU A 106 -12.42 6.71 -13.60
N GLN A 107 -12.46 7.73 -12.73
CA GLN A 107 -13.51 8.74 -12.74
C GLN A 107 -13.52 9.52 -14.07
N GLU A 108 -12.35 9.93 -14.57
CA GLU A 108 -12.20 10.61 -15.86
C GLU A 108 -12.70 9.75 -17.03
N GLN A 109 -12.37 8.45 -17.03
CA GLN A 109 -12.86 7.50 -18.04
C GLN A 109 -14.38 7.35 -17.97
N GLN A 110 -14.95 7.21 -16.76
CA GLN A 110 -16.38 7.08 -16.56
C GLN A 110 -17.13 8.33 -17.06
N ASP A 111 -16.61 9.52 -16.74
CA ASP A 111 -17.17 10.80 -17.18
C ASP A 111 -17.10 10.96 -18.71
N ALA A 112 -15.99 10.55 -19.32
CA ALA A 112 -15.84 10.55 -20.78
C ALA A 112 -16.86 9.60 -21.45
N VAL A 113 -17.04 8.39 -20.92
CA VAL A 113 -18.03 7.42 -21.43
C VAL A 113 -19.46 7.96 -21.25
N ASN A 114 -19.77 8.53 -20.09
CA ASN A 114 -21.08 9.13 -19.82
C ASN A 114 -21.39 10.27 -20.81
N LYS A 115 -20.39 11.11 -21.10
CA LYS A 115 -20.51 12.20 -22.08
C LYS A 115 -20.75 11.67 -23.50
N ILE A 116 -20.04 10.61 -23.90
CA ILE A 116 -20.25 9.95 -25.20
C ILE A 116 -21.67 9.39 -25.28
N ASN A 117 -22.13 8.69 -24.24
CA ASN A 117 -23.49 8.12 -24.20
C ASN A 117 -24.57 9.21 -24.29
N GLN A 118 -24.38 10.37 -23.64
CA GLN A 118 -25.30 11.51 -23.75
C GLN A 118 -25.35 12.08 -25.18
N LEU A 119 -24.20 12.18 -25.85
CA LEU A 119 -24.14 12.66 -27.24
C LEU A 119 -24.81 11.68 -28.21
N LEU A 120 -24.59 10.36 -28.03
CA LEU A 120 -25.19 9.32 -28.85
C LEU A 120 -26.71 9.22 -28.65
N ASN A 121 -27.19 9.35 -27.41
CA ASN A 121 -28.62 9.30 -27.11
C ASN A 121 -29.36 10.61 -27.47
N GLY A 122 -28.64 11.72 -27.65
CA GLY A 122 -29.20 13.01 -28.06
C GLY A 122 -29.22 13.26 -29.56
N THR A 123 -28.65 12.37 -30.38
CA THR A 123 -28.57 12.49 -31.85
C THR A 123 -29.52 11.55 -32.60
N THR A 124 -30.49 10.94 -31.91
CA THR A 124 -31.61 10.17 -32.50
C THR A 124 -32.92 10.89 -32.24
#